data_AF-A0A2V7E7B3-F1
#
_entry.id   AF-A0A2V7E7B3-F1
#
_cell.length_a   1.000
_cell.length_b   1.000
_cell.length_c   1.000
_cell.angle_alpha   90.00
_cell.angle_beta   90.00
_cell.angle_gamma   90.00
#
_symmetry.space_group_name_H-M   'P 1'
#
loop_
_entity.id
_entity.type
_entity.pdbx_description
1 polymer ?
#
loop_
_entity_poly.entity_id
_entity_poly.type
_entity_poly.pdbx_seq_one_letter_code
_entity_poly.pdbx_strand_id
1 'polypeptide(L)'
;MWSVDREQIVDDVAYYVVKIGEGRKAYLRKTDLAFYMDTVGEQVELRYIPPRVLYAWPLLPGKAWENTSTRETPGDRQTSVLVEACQAGAQESVAVPAGTFSAYRVTCRSLRTGTINFESWYSPEVKHYVRERTRLAYGIRERELIAFKLGSP
;
A
#
# COMPACT_ATOMS: atom_id res chain seq x y z
N MET A 1 -5.24 13.59 5.47
CA MET A 1 -5.21 12.74 6.69
C MET A 1 -5.75 11.37 6.33
N TRP A 2 -5.13 10.29 6.82
CA TRP A 2 -5.63 8.93 6.65
C TRP A 2 -6.57 8.58 7.79
N SER A 3 -7.77 8.11 7.50
CA SER A 3 -8.72 7.65 8.52
C SER A 3 -9.69 6.62 7.95
N VAL A 4 -10.06 5.64 8.76
CA VAL A 4 -11.12 4.70 8.40
C VAL A 4 -12.45 5.47 8.37
N ASP A 5 -13.18 5.36 7.25
CA ASP A 5 -14.49 5.96 7.04
C ASP A 5 -15.60 5.01 7.48
N ARG A 6 -15.54 3.76 6.98
CA ARG A 6 -16.54 2.72 7.22
C ARG A 6 -16.00 1.35 6.86
N GLU A 7 -16.78 0.33 7.20
CA GLU A 7 -16.67 -1.00 6.62
C GLU A 7 -17.65 -1.15 5.45
N GLN A 8 -17.28 -1.91 4.43
CA GLN A 8 -18.12 -2.15 3.27
C GLN A 8 -17.91 -3.57 2.73
N ILE A 9 -19.00 -4.24 2.35
CA ILE A 9 -18.95 -5.51 1.63
C ILE A 9 -19.01 -5.22 0.13
N VAL A 10 -18.11 -5.83 -0.63
CA VAL A 10 -18.07 -5.80 -2.10
C VAL A 10 -17.85 -7.23 -2.55
N ASP A 11 -18.77 -7.77 -3.36
CA ASP A 11 -18.74 -9.15 -3.86
C ASP A 11 -18.46 -10.18 -2.75
N ASP A 12 -19.23 -10.11 -1.66
CA ASP A 12 -19.12 -10.95 -0.45
C ASP A 12 -17.79 -10.84 0.32
N VAL A 13 -16.91 -9.90 -0.05
CA VAL A 13 -15.66 -9.64 0.66
C VAL A 13 -15.77 -8.34 1.46
N ALA A 14 -15.43 -8.39 2.75
CA ALA A 14 -15.44 -7.22 3.62
C ALA A 14 -14.15 -6.39 3.48
N TYR A 15 -14.30 -5.07 3.38
CA TYR A 15 -13.24 -4.08 3.25
C TYR A 15 -13.38 -2.97 4.29
N TYR A 16 -12.25 -2.46 4.77
CA TYR A 16 -12.17 -1.11 5.34
C TYR A 16 -12.08 -0.10 4.20
N VAL A 17 -12.97 0.89 4.23
CA VAL A 17 -12.90 2.06 3.36
C VAL A 17 -12.16 3.16 4.11
N VAL A 18 -11.04 3.61 3.57
CA VAL A 18 -10.13 4.57 4.21
C VAL A 18 -10.10 5.85 3.38
N LYS A 19 -10.31 7.01 4.00
CA LYS A 19 -10.10 8.32 3.36
C LYS A 19 -8.60 8.58 3.25
N ILE A 20 -8.11 8.90 2.05
CA ILE A 20 -6.67 9.06 1.77
C ILE A 20 -6.35 10.38 1.08
N GLY A 21 -6.85 11.47 1.66
CA GLY A 21 -6.81 12.81 1.09
C GLY A 21 -8.21 13.32 0.79
N GLU A 22 -8.29 14.46 0.10
CA GLU A 22 -9.56 15.04 -0.30
C GLU A 22 -10.16 14.25 -1.47
N GLY A 23 -11.43 13.84 -1.34
CA GLY A 23 -12.16 13.11 -2.38
C GLY A 23 -11.68 11.68 -2.68
N ARG A 24 -10.53 11.26 -2.15
CA ARG A 24 -9.93 9.94 -2.43
C ARG A 24 -10.19 8.92 -1.32
N LYS A 25 -10.58 7.70 -1.70
CA LYS A 25 -10.80 6.56 -0.78
C LYS A 25 -10.00 5.34 -1.24
N ALA A 26 -9.50 4.54 -0.29
CA ALA A 26 -8.87 3.25 -0.53
C ALA A 26 -9.68 2.13 0.13
N TYR A 27 -9.69 0.95 -0.48
CA TYR A 27 -10.40 -0.23 0.00
C TYR A 27 -9.36 -1.29 0.38
N LEU A 28 -9.30 -1.63 1.68
CA LEU A 28 -8.36 -2.60 2.25
C LEU A 28 -9.12 -3.80 2.76
N ARG A 29 -8.82 -5.01 2.28
CA ARG A 29 -9.53 -6.23 2.69
C ARG A 29 -9.39 -6.44 4.19
N LYS A 30 -10.49 -6.72 4.91
CA LYS A 30 -10.46 -6.78 6.38
C LYS A 30 -9.57 -7.88 6.94
N THR A 31 -9.43 -9.00 6.25
CA THR A 31 -8.72 -10.19 6.75
C THR A 31 -7.20 -10.00 6.81
N ASP A 32 -6.63 -9.23 5.89
CA ASP A 32 -5.17 -9.11 5.75
C ASP A 32 -4.68 -7.73 5.27
N LEU A 33 -5.59 -6.77 5.14
CA LEU A 33 -5.33 -5.40 4.67
C LEU A 33 -4.80 -5.34 3.23
N ALA A 34 -5.03 -6.37 2.41
CA ALA A 34 -4.69 -6.35 1.00
C ALA A 34 -5.41 -5.19 0.29
N PHE A 35 -4.66 -4.43 -0.51
CA PHE A 35 -5.17 -3.27 -1.23
C PHE A 35 -5.98 -3.73 -2.44
N TYR A 36 -7.28 -3.43 -2.43
CA TYR A 36 -8.18 -3.76 -3.53
C TYR A 36 -8.22 -2.65 -4.56
N MET A 37 -8.61 -1.44 -4.16
CA MET A 37 -8.75 -0.31 -5.08
C MET A 37 -8.64 1.04 -4.38
N ASP A 38 -8.38 2.10 -5.14
CA ASP A 38 -8.67 3.47 -4.75
C ASP A 38 -9.63 4.17 -5.73
N THR A 39 -10.40 5.11 -5.20
CA THR A 39 -11.40 5.89 -5.95
C THR A 39 -11.20 7.37 -5.70
N VAL A 40 -11.49 8.21 -6.69
CA VAL A 40 -11.70 9.66 -6.54
C VAL A 40 -13.16 9.96 -6.83
N GLY A 41 -13.89 10.41 -5.81
CA GLY A 41 -15.35 10.39 -5.86
C GLY A 41 -15.87 8.97 -6.05
N GLU A 42 -16.68 8.76 -7.09
CA GLU A 42 -17.24 7.45 -7.47
C GLU A 42 -16.41 6.72 -8.54
N GLN A 43 -15.36 7.35 -9.08
CA GLN A 43 -14.55 6.77 -10.14
C GLN A 43 -13.40 5.93 -9.57
N VAL A 44 -13.24 4.71 -10.08
CA VAL A 44 -12.09 3.84 -9.77
C VAL A 44 -10.86 4.35 -10.52
N GLU A 45 -9.83 4.71 -9.76
CA GLU A 45 -8.55 5.19 -10.28
C GLU A 45 -7.62 4.00 -10.57
N LEU A 46 -7.52 3.10 -9.60
CA LEU A 46 -6.68 1.91 -9.65
C LEU A 46 -7.36 0.77 -8.90
N ARG A 47 -7.34 -0.44 -9.46
CA ARG A 47 -7.72 -1.66 -8.76
C ARG A 47 -6.83 -2.84 -9.09
N TYR A 48 -6.76 -3.78 -8.15
CA TYR A 48 -6.03 -5.05 -8.27
C TYR A 48 -6.97 -6.23 -8.06
N ILE A 49 -6.94 -7.19 -8.97
CA ILE A 49 -7.77 -8.40 -8.94
C ILE A 49 -6.86 -9.64 -9.10
N PRO A 50 -6.68 -10.49 -8.07
CA PRO A 50 -7.12 -10.30 -6.69
C PRO A 50 -6.43 -9.10 -6.00
N PRO A 51 -6.95 -8.62 -4.84
CA PRO A 51 -6.33 -7.55 -4.06
C PRO A 51 -4.85 -7.79 -3.78
N ARG A 52 -4.04 -6.74 -3.89
CA ARG A 52 -2.58 -6.79 -3.74
C ARG A 52 -2.17 -6.79 -2.27
N VAL A 53 -1.42 -7.80 -1.83
CA VAL A 53 -0.87 -7.88 -0.46
C VAL A 53 0.38 -7.02 -0.38
N LEU A 54 0.26 -5.81 0.19
CA LEU A 54 1.40 -4.91 0.41
C LEU A 54 2.24 -5.31 1.62
N TYR A 55 1.64 -5.98 2.60
CA TYR A 55 2.29 -6.43 3.84
C TYR A 55 1.75 -7.81 4.21
N ALA A 56 2.61 -8.81 4.32
CA ALA A 56 2.20 -10.12 4.82
C ALA A 56 2.36 -10.17 6.36
N TRP A 57 1.26 -10.02 7.10
CA TRP A 57 1.28 -10.04 8.57
C TRP A 57 1.51 -11.44 9.16
N PRO A 58 2.21 -11.58 10.32
CA PRO A 58 3.01 -10.55 10.97
C PRO A 58 4.23 -10.18 10.11
N LEU A 59 4.61 -8.90 10.12
CA LEU A 59 5.76 -8.40 9.36
C LEU A 59 7.04 -8.67 10.16
N LEU A 60 7.88 -9.59 9.68
CA LEU A 60 9.12 -10.01 10.33
C LEU A 60 10.30 -9.90 9.35
N PRO A 61 11.52 -9.62 9.82
CA PRO A 61 12.69 -9.59 8.95
C PRO A 61 12.86 -10.91 8.20
N GLY A 62 13.12 -10.84 6.90
CA GLY A 62 13.28 -12.00 6.02
C GLY A 62 11.97 -12.58 5.48
N LYS A 63 10.80 -12.17 5.99
CA LYS A 63 9.52 -12.66 5.48
C LYS A 63 9.34 -12.25 4.03
N ALA A 64 9.00 -13.22 3.17
CA ALA A 64 8.78 -13.01 1.75
C ALA A 64 7.39 -13.53 1.34
N TRP A 65 6.83 -12.93 0.28
CA TRP A 65 5.57 -13.34 -0.32
C TRP A 65 5.54 -12.91 -1.79
N GLU A 66 4.65 -13.51 -2.57
CA GLU A 66 4.46 -13.16 -3.98
C GLU A 66 3.06 -12.58 -4.20
N ASN A 67 2.94 -11.65 -5.13
CA ASN A 67 1.66 -11.16 -5.63
C ASN A 67 1.53 -11.50 -7.10
N THR A 68 0.37 -12.04 -7.49
CA THR A 68 -0.09 -12.09 -8.86
C THR A 68 -1.48 -11.47 -8.94
N SER A 69 -1.57 -10.33 -9.62
CA SER A 69 -2.81 -9.56 -9.74
C SER A 69 -2.91 -8.91 -11.11
N THR A 70 -4.13 -8.83 -11.65
CA THR A 70 -4.45 -7.90 -12.73
C THR A 70 -4.56 -6.50 -12.14
N ARG A 71 -3.73 -5.58 -12.61
CA ARG A 71 -3.77 -4.15 -12.30
C ARG A 71 -4.56 -3.44 -13.39
N GLU A 72 -5.61 -2.74 -13.00
CA GLU A 72 -6.46 -1.97 -13.90
C GLU A 72 -6.45 -0.49 -13.50
N THR A 73 -6.27 0.40 -14.47
CA THR A 73 -6.49 1.84 -14.34
C THR A 73 -7.58 2.26 -15.33
N PRO A 74 -8.87 2.20 -14.93
CA PRO A 74 -9.99 2.38 -15.84
C PRO A 74 -10.01 3.73 -16.57
N GLY A 75 -9.65 4.81 -15.87
CA GLY A 75 -9.56 6.16 -16.46
C GLY A 75 -8.60 6.23 -17.65
N ASP A 76 -7.48 5.50 -17.58
CA ASP A 76 -6.47 5.41 -18.64
C ASP A 76 -6.78 4.27 -19.64
N ARG A 77 -7.83 3.48 -19.41
CA ARG A 77 -8.15 2.25 -20.16
C ARG A 77 -6.97 1.26 -20.23
N GLN A 78 -6.15 1.20 -19.19
CA GLN A 78 -5.00 0.32 -19.14
C GLN A 78 -5.25 -0.86 -18.21
N THR A 79 -4.77 -2.02 -18.65
CA THR A 79 -4.74 -3.26 -17.86
C THR A 79 -3.37 -3.89 -18.00
N SER A 80 -2.82 -4.40 -16.91
CA SER A 80 -1.51 -5.03 -16.88
C SER A 80 -1.48 -6.14 -15.82
N VAL A 81 -0.70 -7.19 -16.06
CA VAL A 81 -0.49 -8.23 -15.05
C VAL A 81 0.71 -7.86 -14.19
N LEU A 82 0.46 -7.69 -12.90
CA LEU A 82 1.49 -7.56 -11.87
C LEU A 82 1.89 -8.96 -11.40
N VAL A 83 3.17 -9.28 -11.53
CA VAL A 83 3.80 -10.47 -10.93
C VAL A 83 5.04 -10.01 -10.20
N GLU A 84 5.01 -10.06 -8.88
CA GLU A 84 6.09 -9.52 -8.04
C GLU A 84 6.38 -10.43 -6.84
N ALA A 85 7.63 -10.39 -6.41
CA ALA A 85 8.07 -10.95 -5.14
C ALA A 85 8.39 -9.80 -4.20
N CYS A 86 7.80 -9.86 -3.02
CA CYS A 86 7.98 -8.90 -1.95
C CYS A 86 8.75 -9.52 -0.78
N GLN A 87 9.50 -8.69 -0.06
CA GLN A 87 10.23 -9.10 1.14
C GLN A 87 10.26 -7.98 2.17
N ALA A 88 10.13 -8.35 3.43
CA ALA A 88 10.39 -7.49 4.57
C ALA A 88 11.86 -7.61 5.00
N GLY A 89 12.56 -6.48 5.01
CA GLY A 89 13.89 -6.33 5.58
C GLY A 89 13.86 -6.15 7.11
N ALA A 90 15.03 -5.86 7.68
CA ALA A 90 15.14 -5.45 9.07
C ALA A 90 14.46 -4.08 9.29
N GLN A 91 14.19 -3.75 10.56
CA GLN A 91 13.84 -2.39 10.91
C GLN A 91 15.05 -1.49 10.76
N GLU A 92 14.85 -0.30 10.21
CA GLU A 92 15.85 0.76 10.12
C GLU A 92 15.28 2.10 10.61
N SER A 93 16.17 2.99 11.01
CA SER A 93 15.81 4.34 11.44
C SER A 93 15.55 5.22 10.21
N VAL A 94 14.34 5.76 10.09
CA VAL A 94 13.90 6.57 8.95
C VAL A 94 13.49 7.95 9.43
N ALA A 95 14.25 8.97 9.03
CA ALA A 95 13.92 10.36 9.25
C ALA A 95 13.03 10.89 8.11
N VAL A 96 11.92 11.52 8.48
CA VAL A 96 10.92 12.18 7.61
C VAL A 96 10.45 13.48 8.30
N PRO A 97 9.68 14.36 7.63
CA PRO A 97 9.26 15.62 8.27
C PRO A 97 8.46 15.46 9.56
N ALA A 98 7.72 14.35 9.73
CA ALA A 98 6.99 14.04 10.97
C ALA A 98 7.88 13.56 12.14
N GLY A 99 9.18 13.32 11.92
CA GLY A 99 10.10 12.80 12.92
C GLY A 99 10.94 11.61 12.43
N THR A 100 11.54 10.90 13.38
CA THR A 100 12.37 9.71 13.10
C THR A 100 11.71 8.48 13.68
N PHE A 101 11.56 7.44 12.86
CA PHE A 101 10.81 6.23 13.22
C PHE A 101 11.62 4.98 12.92
N SER A 102 11.46 3.95 13.75
CA SER A 102 11.92 2.60 13.42
C SER A 102 10.92 1.93 12.48
N ALA A 103 11.34 1.53 11.28
CA ALA A 103 10.45 1.03 10.24
C ALA A 103 11.02 -0.17 9.49
N TYR A 104 10.18 -1.16 9.21
CA TYR A 104 10.50 -2.28 8.32
C TYR A 104 10.53 -1.81 6.87
N ARG A 105 11.67 -1.96 6.19
CA ARG A 105 11.73 -1.75 4.74
C ARG A 105 11.15 -2.96 4.02
N VAL A 106 10.03 -2.76 3.34
CA VAL A 106 9.44 -3.71 2.41
C VAL A 106 9.84 -3.32 1.00
N THR A 107 10.31 -4.28 0.22
CA THR A 107 10.58 -4.11 -1.21
C THR A 107 9.77 -5.12 -2.00
N CYS A 108 9.23 -4.69 -3.14
CA CYS A 108 8.57 -5.56 -4.10
C CYS A 108 9.24 -5.40 -5.46
N ARG A 109 9.79 -6.51 -5.98
CA ARG A 109 10.43 -6.59 -7.28
C ARG A 109 9.55 -7.32 -8.28
N SER A 110 9.51 -6.80 -9.51
CA SER A 110 8.95 -7.51 -10.66
C SER A 110 9.67 -8.84 -10.85
N LEU A 111 8.92 -9.94 -10.88
CA LEU A 111 9.48 -11.25 -11.23
C LEU A 111 9.80 -11.35 -12.73
N ARG A 112 9.26 -10.44 -13.56
CA ARG A 112 9.51 -10.40 -15.00
C ARG A 112 10.79 -9.65 -15.36
N THR A 113 11.09 -8.56 -14.65
CA THR A 113 12.19 -7.65 -15.01
C THR A 113 13.27 -7.54 -13.94
N GLY A 114 13.03 -8.09 -12.74
CA GLY A 114 13.90 -7.93 -11.58
C GLY A 114 13.87 -6.53 -10.95
N THR A 115 13.22 -5.56 -11.58
CA THR A 115 13.16 -4.16 -11.13
C THR A 115 12.35 -4.04 -9.84
N ILE A 116 12.85 -3.27 -8.87
CA ILE A 116 12.07 -2.86 -7.70
C ILE A 116 11.04 -1.83 -8.15
N ASN A 117 9.76 -2.19 -8.01
CA ASN A 117 8.63 -1.36 -8.42
C ASN A 117 8.01 -0.61 -7.25
N PHE A 118 8.17 -1.15 -6.04
CA PHE A 118 7.59 -0.58 -4.83
C PHE A 118 8.53 -0.81 -3.66
N GLU A 119 8.68 0.23 -2.85
CA GLU A 119 9.35 0.20 -1.56
C GLU A 119 8.50 0.94 -0.53
N SER A 120 8.46 0.43 0.69
CA SER A 120 7.78 1.08 1.78
C SER A 120 8.48 0.86 3.10
N TRP A 121 8.51 1.88 3.93
CA TRP A 121 9.06 1.83 5.28
C TRP A 121 7.90 1.83 6.26
N TYR A 122 7.44 0.64 6.64
CA TYR A 122 6.32 0.47 7.56
C TYR A 122 6.76 0.61 9.01
N SER A 123 6.22 1.60 9.72
CA SER A 123 6.44 1.75 11.17
C SER A 123 5.23 1.19 11.94
N PRO A 124 5.44 0.19 12.83
CA PRO A 124 4.40 -0.28 13.74
C PRO A 124 3.86 0.81 14.66
N GLU A 125 4.70 1.77 15.04
CA GLU A 125 4.35 2.89 15.92
C GLU A 125 3.21 3.72 15.31
N VAL A 126 3.35 4.09 14.04
CA VAL A 126 2.33 4.89 13.33
C VAL A 126 1.25 4.03 12.66
N LYS A 127 1.40 2.70 12.71
CA LYS A 127 0.55 1.69 12.05
C LYS A 127 0.43 1.90 10.53
N HIS A 128 1.43 2.54 9.92
CA HIS A 128 1.45 2.87 8.50
C HIS A 128 2.88 3.06 8.00
N TYR A 129 3.02 3.35 6.70
CA TYR A 129 4.32 3.69 6.16
C TYR A 129 4.72 5.12 6.51
N VAL A 130 5.98 5.32 6.88
CA VAL A 130 6.57 6.64 7.09
C VAL A 130 7.20 7.18 5.80
N ARG A 131 7.60 6.28 4.91
CA ARG A 131 8.09 6.58 3.55
C ARG A 131 7.59 5.53 2.56
N GLU A 132 7.34 5.93 1.32
CA GLU A 132 6.97 5.06 0.20
C GLU A 132 7.65 5.54 -1.07
N ARG A 133 8.15 4.61 -1.88
CA ARG A 133 8.64 4.87 -3.23
C ARG A 133 7.96 3.91 -4.20
N THR A 134 7.30 4.45 -5.21
CA THR A 134 6.74 3.66 -6.31
C THR A 134 7.40 4.07 -7.62
N ARG A 135 7.88 3.08 -8.37
CA ARG A 135 8.30 3.27 -9.75
C ARG A 135 7.06 3.25 -10.65
N LEU A 136 6.83 4.36 -11.33
CA LEU A 136 5.77 4.56 -12.30
C LEU A 136 6.38 4.72 -13.69
N ALA A 137 5.55 4.65 -14.73
CA ALA A 137 6.02 4.80 -16.12
C ALA A 137 6.73 6.14 -16.37
N TYR A 138 6.34 7.18 -15.63
CA TYR A 138 6.85 8.55 -15.75
C TYR A 138 7.93 8.93 -14.71
N GLY A 139 8.40 7.98 -13.91
CA GLY A 139 9.46 8.22 -12.91
C GLY A 139 9.18 7.59 -11.56
N ILE A 140 9.98 7.97 -10.56
CA ILE A 140 9.82 7.51 -9.17
C ILE A 140 8.97 8.54 -8.44
N ARG A 141 7.84 8.09 -7.88
CA ARG A 141 7.07 8.87 -6.92
C ARG A 141 7.51 8.49 -5.51
N GLU A 142 7.87 9.49 -4.72
CA GLU A 142 8.19 9.34 -3.31
C GLU A 142 7.13 10.05 -2.45
N ARG A 143 6.80 9.46 -1.31
CA ARG A 143 5.91 10.03 -0.31
C ARG A 143 6.53 9.88 1.07
N GLU A 144 6.38 10.89 1.90
CA GLU A 144 6.86 10.91 3.28
C GLU A 144 5.76 11.35 4.23
N LEU A 145 5.81 10.84 5.46
CA LEU A 145 4.92 11.24 6.52
C LEU A 145 5.29 12.66 6.99
N ILE A 146 4.33 13.59 6.82
CA ILE A 146 4.49 14.98 7.23
C ILE A 146 3.92 15.27 8.62
N ALA A 147 2.89 14.52 9.02
CA ALA A 147 2.25 14.62 10.33
C ALA A 147 1.38 13.38 10.57
N PHE A 148 1.16 13.02 11.83
CA PHE A 148 0.22 11.98 12.23
C PHE A 148 -0.42 12.29 13.58
N LYS A 149 -1.59 11.70 13.83
CA LYS A 149 -2.23 11.66 15.13
C LYS A 149 -2.83 10.28 15.29
N LEU A 150 -2.45 9.56 16.34
CA LEU A 150 -3.10 8.30 16.69
C LEU A 150 -4.33 8.62 17.55
N GLY A 151 -5.44 7.92 17.29
CA GLY A 151 -6.55 7.90 18.23
C GLY A 151 -6.09 7.31 19.56
N SER A 152 -6.57 7.85 20.67
CA SER A 152 -6.43 7.20 21.98
C SER A 152 -7.00 5.77 21.91
N PRO A 153 -6.43 4.80 22.64
CA PRO A 153 -6.93 3.42 22.67
C PRO A 153 -8.41 3.33 23.01
#